data_AF-A0A4S8HAK6-F1
#
_entry.id   AF-A0A4S8HAK6-F1
#
_cell.length_a   1.000
_cell.length_b   1.000
_cell.length_c   1.000
_cell.angle_alpha   90.00
_cell.angle_beta   90.00
_cell.angle_gamma   90.00
#
_symmetry.space_group_name_H-M   'P 1'
#
loop_
_entity.id
_entity.type
_entity.pdbx_description
1 polymer ?
#
loop_
_entity_poly.entity_id
_entity_poly.type
_entity_poly.pdbx_seq_one_letter_code
_entity_poly.pdbx_strand_id
1 'polypeptide(L)'
;MTLRILKGTLLLILSAGLLDLSCKGREKDKDIDATPNIDTVSTVDTSAPVTTAPETVTEAQLRDATKDFPGVTATLNNGEVTLTGIISRDDLPRLMQSVQALNPKKVNNNLTFK
;
A
#
# COMPACT_ATOMS: atom_id res chain seq x y z
N MET A 1 26.54 41.64 -2.28
CA MET A 1 26.29 41.19 -3.67
C MET A 1 24.90 40.61 -3.71
N THR A 2 23.94 41.45 -4.08
CA THR A 2 22.50 41.21 -4.15
C THR A 2 22.13 40.74 -5.56
N LEU A 3 21.42 39.62 -5.69
CA LEU A 3 20.79 39.21 -6.95
C LEU A 3 19.44 38.52 -6.62
N ARG A 4 18.35 39.29 -6.51
CA ARG A 4 17.35 39.60 -7.57
C ARG A 4 16.68 38.32 -8.08
N ILE A 5 15.54 37.90 -7.50
CA ILE A 5 14.15 38.24 -7.92
C ILE A 5 13.87 37.83 -9.39
N LEU A 6 12.84 36.98 -9.59
CA LEU A 6 11.70 37.17 -10.52
C LEU A 6 11.32 35.94 -11.36
N LYS A 7 10.00 35.68 -11.42
CA LYS A 7 9.19 34.76 -12.26
C LYS A 7 9.04 33.32 -11.74
N GLY A 8 7.86 32.79 -11.46
CA GLY A 8 6.53 33.30 -11.75
C GLY A 8 5.45 32.52 -11.01
N THR A 9 4.56 33.28 -10.39
CA THR A 9 3.19 32.90 -10.09
C THR A 9 2.48 32.56 -11.41
N LEU A 10 1.97 31.33 -11.55
CA LEU A 10 0.90 31.05 -12.49
C LEU A 10 -0.20 30.27 -11.77
N LEU A 11 -1.24 31.03 -11.46
CA LEU A 11 -2.54 30.66 -10.89
C LEU A 11 -3.46 30.16 -12.01
N LEU A 12 -4.51 29.41 -11.61
CA LEU A 12 -5.72 29.00 -12.35
C LEU A 12 -5.56 27.83 -13.33
N ILE A 13 -6.31 26.73 -13.11
CA ILE A 13 -7.60 26.54 -13.79
C ILE A 13 -8.59 25.79 -12.89
N LEU A 14 -9.77 26.41 -12.79
CA LEU A 14 -11.05 25.95 -12.26
C LEU A 14 -11.65 24.89 -13.21
N SER A 15 -12.08 23.74 -12.70
CA SER A 15 -13.10 22.93 -13.38
C SER A 15 -14.18 22.50 -12.38
N ALA A 16 -15.40 22.91 -12.71
CA ALA A 16 -16.60 22.85 -11.92
C ALA A 16 -17.51 21.72 -12.39
N GLY A 17 -18.13 21.02 -11.44
CA GLY A 17 -19.37 20.23 -11.59
C GLY A 17 -19.30 19.02 -12.53
N LEU A 18 -20.20 18.04 -12.48
CA LEU A 18 -21.48 17.89 -11.81
C LEU A 18 -21.68 16.41 -11.40
N LEU A 19 -22.52 16.27 -10.39
CA LEU A 19 -23.39 15.16 -10.04
C LEU A 19 -23.66 14.10 -11.13
N ASP A 20 -23.48 12.83 -10.76
CA ASP A 20 -24.39 11.76 -11.21
C ASP A 20 -24.80 10.93 -9.98
N LEU A 21 -25.86 11.40 -9.33
CA LEU A 21 -26.69 10.63 -8.41
C LEU A 21 -27.87 10.13 -9.23
N SER A 22 -27.73 8.99 -9.91
CA SER A 22 -28.83 8.31 -10.60
C SER A 22 -28.88 6.83 -10.24
N CYS A 23 -29.66 6.55 -9.21
CA CYS A 23 -30.64 5.46 -9.11
C CYS A 23 -30.37 4.07 -9.74
N LYS A 24 -30.41 3.06 -8.83
CA LYS A 24 -31.44 2.00 -8.77
C LYS A 24 -31.12 0.62 -9.37
N GLY A 25 -30.95 -0.36 -8.47
CA GLY A 25 -31.03 -1.82 -8.75
C GLY A 25 -30.06 -2.62 -7.88
N ARG A 26 -30.42 -2.98 -6.64
CA ARG A 26 -30.96 -4.28 -6.19
C ARG A 26 -30.04 -5.50 -6.39
N GLU A 27 -29.56 -5.98 -5.23
CA GLU A 27 -29.31 -7.36 -4.76
C GLU A 27 -29.16 -8.50 -5.78
N LYS A 28 -28.10 -9.31 -5.59
CA LYS A 28 -28.24 -10.76 -5.35
C LYS A 28 -26.96 -11.38 -4.76
N ASP A 29 -27.22 -12.14 -3.72
CA ASP A 29 -26.35 -13.05 -2.99
C ASP A 29 -26.05 -14.31 -3.83
N LYS A 30 -24.90 -14.94 -3.54
CA LYS A 30 -24.64 -16.41 -3.48
C LYS A 30 -23.57 -17.07 -4.38
N ASP A 31 -22.74 -17.79 -3.64
CA ASP A 31 -22.17 -19.14 -3.82
C ASP A 31 -20.80 -19.33 -4.51
N ILE A 32 -19.97 -20.02 -3.74
CA ILE A 32 -18.62 -20.55 -3.96
C ILE A 32 -18.69 -21.80 -4.83
N ASP A 33 -17.79 -21.96 -5.81
CA ASP A 33 -17.20 -23.27 -6.15
C ASP A 33 -15.87 -23.10 -6.93
N ALA A 34 -15.07 -24.16 -6.92
CA ALA A 34 -13.62 -24.25 -6.99
C ALA A 34 -12.86 -23.80 -8.27
N THR A 35 -11.61 -23.40 -8.01
CA THR A 35 -10.34 -23.37 -8.80
C THR A 35 -10.21 -24.48 -9.85
N PRO A 36 -9.38 -24.40 -10.94
CA PRO A 36 -8.26 -23.49 -11.28
C PRO A 36 -8.53 -22.73 -12.60
N ASN A 37 -7.81 -21.72 -13.10
CA ASN A 37 -6.38 -21.47 -13.26
C ASN A 37 -6.24 -20.07 -13.88
N ILE A 38 -5.27 -19.30 -13.37
CA ILE A 38 -4.47 -18.24 -14.03
C ILE A 38 -5.17 -17.47 -15.16
N ASP A 39 -5.74 -16.32 -14.83
CA ASP A 39 -6.01 -15.30 -15.84
C ASP A 39 -5.82 -13.88 -15.32
N THR A 40 -5.45 -13.08 -16.30
CA THR A 40 -4.91 -11.74 -16.27
C THR A 40 -5.99 -10.70 -15.96
N VAL A 41 -5.62 -9.69 -15.14
CA VAL A 41 -6.25 -8.35 -14.98
C VAL A 41 -7.65 -8.32 -14.32
N SER A 42 -7.78 -7.57 -13.22
CA SER A 42 -8.51 -6.28 -13.22
C SER A 42 -8.82 -5.73 -11.82
N THR A 43 -8.56 -4.42 -11.64
CA THR A 43 -9.30 -3.39 -10.88
C THR A 43 -9.52 -3.53 -9.36
N VAL A 44 -9.12 -2.53 -8.57
CA VAL A 44 -9.93 -1.31 -8.31
C VAL A 44 -9.14 -0.22 -7.58
N ASP A 45 -9.32 1.01 -8.07
CA ASP A 45 -9.15 2.30 -7.36
C ASP A 45 -9.58 2.27 -5.89
N THR A 46 -8.85 2.95 -5.02
CA THR A 46 -9.44 3.74 -3.92
C THR A 46 -8.45 4.81 -3.46
N SER A 47 -8.60 6.01 -4.02
CA SER A 47 -8.19 7.26 -3.37
C SER A 47 -9.01 7.43 -2.08
N ALA A 48 -8.47 7.04 -0.93
CA ALA A 48 -9.04 7.38 0.38
C ALA A 48 -8.18 8.46 1.07
N PRO A 49 -8.80 9.49 1.65
CA PRO A 49 -8.10 10.59 2.28
C PRO A 49 -7.29 10.09 3.47
N VAL A 50 -6.03 10.51 3.51
CA VAL A 50 -5.07 10.33 4.61
C VAL A 50 -5.71 10.87 5.89
N THR A 51 -6.42 10.00 6.59
CA THR A 51 -6.85 10.25 7.97
C THR A 51 -5.68 9.84 8.84
N THR A 52 -4.93 10.85 9.26
CA THR A 52 -3.85 10.79 10.24
C THR A 52 -4.42 10.37 11.60
N ALA A 53 -4.81 9.11 11.72
CA ALA A 53 -4.97 8.43 13.00
C ALA A 53 -3.57 8.05 13.52
N PRO A 54 -3.35 7.89 14.83
CA PRO A 54 -2.09 7.37 15.34
C PRO A 54 -1.82 6.02 14.65
N GLU A 55 -0.81 5.98 13.79
CA GLU A 55 -0.65 4.99 12.73
C GLU A 55 -0.33 3.61 13.34
N THR A 56 -1.37 2.85 13.64
CA THR A 56 -1.23 1.43 13.88
C THR A 56 -0.97 0.77 12.53
N VAL A 57 0.15 0.03 12.41
CA VAL A 57 0.47 -0.79 11.23
C VAL A 57 -0.77 -1.55 10.78
N THR A 58 -1.16 -1.37 9.53
CA THR A 58 -2.27 -2.11 8.91
C THR A 58 -1.73 -3.17 7.96
N GLU A 59 -2.44 -4.29 7.80
CA GLU A 59 -2.05 -5.37 6.86
C GLU A 59 -1.87 -4.86 5.42
N ALA A 60 -2.66 -3.87 4.99
CA ALA A 60 -2.52 -3.23 3.69
C ALA A 60 -1.14 -2.57 3.52
N GLN A 61 -0.70 -1.78 4.51
CA GLN A 61 0.62 -1.14 4.50
C GLN A 61 1.75 -2.16 4.52
N LEU A 62 1.59 -3.26 5.27
CA LEU A 62 2.58 -4.33 5.33
C LEU A 62 2.69 -5.09 4.00
N ARG A 63 1.56 -5.32 3.31
CA ARG A 63 1.55 -5.87 1.96
C ARG A 63 2.24 -4.94 0.97
N ASP A 64 1.97 -3.64 1.05
CA ASP A 64 2.61 -2.65 0.19
C ASP A 64 4.13 -2.56 0.42
N ALA A 65 4.58 -2.69 1.67
CA ALA A 65 6.00 -2.71 2.02
C ALA A 65 6.75 -3.96 1.54
N THR A 66 6.04 -5.07 1.27
CA THR A 66 6.64 -6.37 0.93
C THR A 66 6.42 -6.81 -0.52
N LYS A 67 5.57 -6.12 -1.28
CA LYS A 67 5.26 -6.46 -2.68
C LYS A 67 6.48 -6.53 -3.61
N ASP A 68 7.52 -5.75 -3.33
CA ASP A 68 8.74 -5.71 -4.13
C ASP A 68 9.69 -6.89 -3.82
N PHE A 69 9.34 -7.73 -2.83
CA PHE A 69 10.12 -8.87 -2.35
C PHE A 69 9.30 -10.17 -2.44
N PRO A 70 9.14 -10.78 -3.63
CA PRO A 70 8.25 -11.93 -3.84
C PRO A 70 8.68 -13.20 -3.09
N GLY A 71 9.92 -13.26 -2.59
CA GLY A 71 10.42 -14.35 -1.75
C GLY A 71 10.17 -14.15 -0.25
N VAL A 72 9.56 -13.03 0.15
CA VAL A 72 9.31 -12.65 1.53
C VAL A 72 7.82 -12.63 1.81
N THR A 73 7.43 -13.28 2.89
CA THR A 73 6.09 -13.20 3.47
C THR A 73 6.16 -12.39 4.75
N ALA A 74 5.18 -11.52 4.96
CA ALA A 74 5.03 -10.77 6.20
C ALA A 74 3.64 -10.98 6.80
N THR A 75 3.61 -11.25 8.09
CA THR A 75 2.38 -11.39 8.86
C THR A 75 2.35 -10.33 9.96
N LEU A 76 1.17 -9.77 10.21
CA LEU A 76 0.93 -8.81 11.28
C LEU A 76 0.10 -9.48 12.37
N ASN A 77 0.58 -9.43 13.61
CA ASN A 77 -0.17 -9.93 14.76
C ASN A 77 -0.05 -8.93 15.90
N ASN A 78 -1.15 -8.26 16.25
CA ASN A 78 -1.22 -7.32 17.38
C ASN A 78 -0.13 -6.21 17.38
N GLY A 79 0.34 -5.81 16.20
CA GLY A 79 1.42 -4.83 16.02
C GLY A 79 2.83 -5.42 15.97
N GLU A 80 2.97 -6.74 16.09
CA GLU A 80 4.21 -7.47 15.79
C GLU A 80 4.20 -7.93 14.33
N VAL A 81 5.27 -7.58 13.60
CA VAL A 81 5.48 -8.02 12.22
C VAL A 81 6.42 -9.21 12.21
N THR A 82 6.01 -10.32 11.61
CA THR A 82 6.89 -11.47 11.39
C THR A 82 7.21 -11.61 9.91
N LEU A 83 8.50 -11.68 9.59
CA LEU A 83 9.02 -11.79 8.22
C LEU A 83 9.64 -13.18 8.03
N THR A 84 9.24 -13.89 6.98
CA THR A 84 9.73 -15.23 6.64
C THR A 84 10.00 -15.34 5.15
N GLY A 85 10.89 -16.27 4.76
CA GLY A 85 11.18 -16.58 3.35
C GLY A 85 12.65 -16.40 2.97
N ILE A 86 12.91 -16.25 1.68
CA ILE A 86 14.26 -16.18 1.10
C ILE A 86 14.48 -14.80 0.48
N ILE A 87 15.57 -14.13 0.85
CA ILE A 87 15.91 -12.78 0.38
C ILE A 87 17.40 -12.68 0.01
N SER A 88 17.72 -11.82 -0.95
CA SER A 88 19.11 -11.46 -1.28
C SER A 88 19.68 -10.52 -0.20
N ARG A 89 20.99 -10.56 0.04
CA ARG A 89 21.65 -9.64 0.98
C ARG A 89 21.43 -8.17 0.63
N ASP A 90 21.36 -7.84 -0.66
CA ASP A 90 21.17 -6.47 -1.17
C ASP A 90 19.74 -5.93 -0.95
N ASP A 91 18.77 -6.83 -0.81
CA ASP A 91 17.35 -6.52 -0.66
C ASP A 91 16.95 -6.33 0.80
N LEU A 92 17.66 -6.98 1.73
CA LEU A 92 17.38 -6.92 3.16
C LEU A 92 17.30 -5.47 3.71
N PRO A 93 18.25 -4.56 3.41
CA PRO A 93 18.19 -3.20 3.93
C PRO A 93 16.95 -2.44 3.46
N ARG A 94 16.56 -2.62 2.20
CA ARG A 94 15.36 -2.00 1.61
C ARG A 94 14.10 -2.51 2.30
N LEU A 95 13.98 -3.83 2.47
CA LEU A 95 12.85 -4.44 3.16
C LEU A 95 12.74 -3.93 4.60
N MET A 96 13.85 -3.92 5.36
CA MET A 96 13.85 -3.47 6.75
C MET A 96 13.45 -1.99 6.86
N GLN A 97 13.89 -1.15 5.91
CA GLN A 97 13.52 0.25 5.89
C GLN A 97 12.01 0.42 5.65
N SER A 98 11.43 -0.29 4.68
CA SER A 98 9.99 -0.24 4.39
C SER A 98 9.15 -0.72 5.58
N VAL A 99 9.55 -1.82 6.23
CA VAL A 99 8.81 -2.38 7.38
C VAL A 99 8.94 -1.47 8.61
N GLN A 100 10.12 -0.91 8.88
CA GLN A 100 10.32 -0.03 10.03
C GLN A 100 9.67 1.34 9.87
N ALA A 101 9.47 1.83 8.64
CA ALA A 101 8.73 3.05 8.37
C ALA A 101 7.28 2.99 8.89
N LEU A 102 6.73 1.78 9.02
CA LEU A 102 5.39 1.55 9.58
C LEU A 102 5.36 1.64 11.12
N ASN A 103 6.52 1.76 11.77
CA ASN A 103 6.65 1.79 13.24
C ASN A 103 5.93 0.62 13.95
N PRO A 104 6.20 -0.65 13.56
CA PRO A 104 5.66 -1.80 14.28
C PRO A 104 6.16 -1.83 15.72
N LYS A 105 5.39 -2.45 16.62
CA LYS A 105 5.82 -2.64 18.02
C LYS A 105 7.04 -3.55 18.09
N LYS A 106 7.11 -4.54 17.19
CA LYS A 106 8.19 -5.53 17.13
C LYS A 106 8.32 -6.07 15.71
N VAL A 107 9.55 -6.38 15.30
CA VAL A 107 9.84 -7.08 14.05
C VAL A 107 10.55 -8.39 14.36
N ASN A 108 10.00 -9.50 13.90
CA ASN A 108 10.58 -10.83 14.01
C ASN A 108 11.11 -11.26 12.64
N ASN A 109 12.43 -11.24 12.47
CA ASN A 109 13.10 -11.53 11.20
C ASN A 109 13.56 -12.99 11.16
N ASN A 110 12.85 -13.81 10.37
CA ASN A 110 13.15 -15.22 10.12
C ASN A 110 13.49 -15.44 8.63
N LEU A 111 14.22 -14.49 8.04
CA LEU A 111 14.62 -14.56 6.63
C LEU A 111 15.87 -15.41 6.45
N THR A 112 15.88 -16.20 5.38
CA THR A 112 17.04 -16.96 4.91
C THR A 112 17.71 -16.23 3.76
N PHE A 113 19.04 -16.18 3.77
CA PHE A 113 19.80 -15.56 2.69
C PHE A 113 20.10 -16.59 1.60
N LYS A 114 19.91 -16.18 0.34
CA LYS A 114 20.38 -16.91 -0.84
C LYS A 114 21.73 -16.39 -1.33
#